data_AF-X1DU54-F1
#
_entry.id   AF-X1DU54-F1
#
_cell.length_a   1.000
_cell.length_b   1.000
_cell.length_c   1.000
_cell.angle_alpha   90.00
_cell.angle_beta   90.00
_cell.angle_gamma   90.00
#
_symmetry.space_group_name_H-M   'P 1'
#
loop_
_entity.id
_entity.type
_entity.pdbx_description
1 polymer ?
#
loop_
_entity_poly.entity_id
_entity_poly.type
_entity_poly.pdbx_seq_one_letter_code
_entity_poly.pdbx_strand_id
1 'polypeptide(L)'
;MGKLFGTDGIRGVANQYPITPDIVMQIGQATAYILKKEGHRSRIVIGKDTRLSGYMIESTLVSGICSMGADAILVGPVPTPGIAFLTTNLDADAGIVISASHNPYQDNGIKTICQYGN
;
A
#
# COMPACT_ATOMS: atom_id res chain seq x y z
N MET A 1 -9.64 8.52 -19.56
CA MET A 1 -8.90 7.91 -18.44
C MET A 1 -8.85 8.92 -17.31
N GLY A 2 -9.53 8.64 -16.19
CA GLY A 2 -9.56 9.51 -15.02
C GLY A 2 -8.26 9.43 -14.19
N LYS A 3 -8.04 10.42 -13.34
CA LYS A 3 -6.91 10.46 -12.39
C LYS A 3 -7.07 9.32 -11.37
N LEU A 4 -6.12 8.37 -11.31
CA LEU A 4 -6.16 7.23 -10.37
C LEU A 4 -6.01 7.68 -8.91
N PHE A 5 -5.16 8.69 -8.65
CA PHE A 5 -4.92 9.23 -7.33
C PHE A 5 -5.87 10.40 -7.02
N GLY A 6 -6.67 10.24 -5.98
CA GLY A 6 -7.46 11.31 -5.36
C GLY A 6 -6.67 12.07 -4.30
N THR A 7 -7.37 12.78 -3.41
CA THR A 7 -6.77 13.56 -2.32
C THR A 7 -5.92 12.72 -1.37
N ASP A 8 -6.36 11.48 -1.11
CA ASP A 8 -5.80 10.57 -0.13
C ASP A 8 -5.55 9.18 -0.75
N GLY A 9 -4.76 9.14 -1.83
CA GLY A 9 -4.43 7.90 -2.53
C GLY A 9 -5.53 7.41 -3.48
N ILE A 10 -5.57 6.09 -3.70
CA ILE A 10 -6.51 5.43 -4.62
C ILE A 10 -7.63 4.81 -3.79
N ARG A 11 -8.90 5.02 -4.18
CA ARG A 11 -10.07 4.44 -3.49
C ARG A 11 -11.11 3.95 -4.49
N GLY A 12 -11.90 2.98 -4.06
CA GLY A 12 -13.07 2.49 -4.80
C GLY A 12 -13.60 1.19 -4.20
N VAL A 13 -14.66 0.65 -4.80
CA VAL A 13 -15.20 -0.65 -4.40
C VAL A 13 -14.16 -1.74 -4.66
N ALA A 14 -13.89 -2.56 -3.65
CA ALA A 14 -12.94 -3.66 -3.80
C ALA A 14 -13.38 -4.63 -4.90
N ASN A 15 -12.41 -5.14 -5.67
CA ASN A 15 -12.62 -6.01 -6.83
C ASN A 15 -13.37 -5.34 -8.00
N GLN A 16 -13.47 -4.01 -8.01
CA GLN A 16 -13.95 -3.22 -9.14
C GLN A 16 -12.93 -2.14 -9.45
N TYR A 17 -12.96 -1.59 -10.67
CA TYR A 17 -12.06 -0.49 -11.02
C TYR A 17 -12.27 0.71 -10.06
N PRO A 18 -11.19 1.31 -9.50
CA PRO A 18 -9.77 1.04 -9.74
C PRO A 18 -9.09 0.04 -8.77
N ILE A 19 -9.81 -0.58 -7.83
CA ILE A 19 -9.30 -1.54 -6.84
C ILE A 19 -9.44 -2.99 -7.33
N THR A 20 -8.93 -3.28 -8.53
CA THR A 20 -8.81 -4.66 -9.04
C THR A 20 -7.44 -5.25 -8.72
N PRO A 21 -7.30 -6.58 -8.54
CA PRO A 21 -6.01 -7.21 -8.29
C PRO A 21 -4.93 -6.82 -9.31
N ASP A 22 -5.26 -6.74 -10.60
CA ASP A 22 -4.30 -6.36 -11.65
C ASP A 22 -3.73 -4.95 -11.43
N ILE A 23 -4.59 -3.98 -11.09
CA ILE A 23 -4.16 -2.61 -10.80
C ILE A 23 -3.35 -2.56 -9.51
N VAL A 24 -3.78 -3.29 -8.48
CA VAL A 24 -3.08 -3.36 -7.19
C VAL A 24 -1.67 -3.96 -7.35
N MET A 25 -1.53 -4.99 -8.20
CA MET A 25 -0.23 -5.60 -8.51
C MET A 25 0.69 -4.57 -9.17
N GLN A 26 0.18 -3.85 -10.18
CA GLN A 26 0.92 -2.78 -10.87
C GLN A 26 1.31 -1.65 -9.93
N ILE A 27 0.46 -1.29 -8.95
CA ILE A 27 0.79 -0.32 -7.92
C ILE A 27 1.97 -0.81 -7.09
N GLY A 28 1.94 -2.07 -6.62
CA GLY A 28 3.06 -2.65 -5.85
C GLY A 28 4.38 -2.63 -6.64
N GLN A 29 4.33 -3.00 -7.92
CA GLN A 29 5.47 -2.95 -8.83
C GLN A 29 5.98 -1.52 -9.04
N ALA A 30 5.07 -0.57 -9.26
CA ALA A 30 5.41 0.83 -9.46
C ALA A 30 6.03 1.45 -8.21
N THR A 31 5.50 1.14 -7.02
CA THR A 31 6.09 1.61 -5.75
C THR A 31 7.52 1.09 -5.59
N ALA A 32 7.75 -0.21 -5.81
CA ALA A 32 9.09 -0.80 -5.72
C ALA A 32 10.05 -0.21 -6.78
N TYR A 33 9.57 0.04 -8.00
CA TYR A 33 10.36 0.66 -9.06
C TYR A 33 10.79 2.08 -8.70
N ILE A 34 9.87 2.90 -8.18
CA ILE A 34 10.15 4.30 -7.78
C ILE A 34 11.15 4.37 -6.62
N LEU A 35 11.08 3.42 -5.68
CA LEU A 35 11.96 3.39 -4.51
C LEU A 35 13.31 2.70 -4.77
N LYS A 36 13.56 2.23 -5.99
CA LYS A 36 14.78 1.50 -6.34
C LYS A 36 16.00 2.41 -6.21
N LYS A 37 17.01 1.93 -5.47
CA LYS A 37 18.32 2.60 -5.28
C LYS A 37 19.43 1.59 -5.51
N GLU A 38 20.55 2.00 -6.09
CA GLU A 38 21.69 1.10 -6.31
C GLU A 38 22.26 0.60 -4.97
N GLY A 39 22.56 -0.70 -4.88
CA GLY A 39 23.10 -1.31 -3.66
C GLY A 39 22.15 -1.37 -2.45
N HIS A 40 20.89 -0.98 -2.62
CA HIS A 40 19.89 -0.97 -1.54
C HIS A 40 18.64 -1.73 -1.96
N ARG A 41 18.16 -2.60 -1.06
CA ARG A 41 16.92 -3.34 -1.25
C ARG A 41 15.80 -2.58 -0.57
N SER A 42 14.91 -1.98 -1.36
CA SER A 42 13.83 -1.13 -0.86
C SER A 42 12.93 -1.91 0.10
N ARG A 43 12.62 -1.31 1.26
CA ARG A 43 11.78 -1.92 2.30
C ARG A 43 10.48 -1.13 2.42
N ILE A 44 9.35 -1.82 2.28
CA ILE A 44 8.02 -1.21 2.25
C ILE A 44 7.16 -1.82 3.36
N VAL A 45 6.74 -1.01 4.31
CA VAL A 45 5.80 -1.44 5.37
C VAL A 45 4.39 -1.46 4.81
N ILE A 46 3.63 -2.53 5.05
CA ILE A 46 2.24 -2.64 4.62
C ILE A 46 1.38 -2.96 5.84
N GLY A 47 0.43 -2.06 6.12
CA GLY A 47 -0.60 -2.28 7.11
C GLY A 47 -2.00 -2.05 6.54
N LYS A 48 -3.01 -2.46 7.28
CA LYS A 48 -4.41 -2.41 6.84
C LYS A 48 -5.36 -2.08 7.97
N ASP A 49 -6.59 -1.73 7.62
CA ASP A 49 -7.71 -1.77 8.55
C ASP A 49 -8.34 -3.19 8.60
N THR A 50 -9.53 -3.31 9.17
CA THR A 50 -10.23 -4.58 9.39
C THR A 50 -11.09 -5.04 8.22
N ARG A 51 -11.05 -4.37 7.05
CA ARG A 51 -11.86 -4.75 5.89
C ARG A 51 -11.43 -6.12 5.35
N LEU A 52 -12.40 -6.98 5.07
CA LEU A 52 -12.15 -8.31 4.51
C LEU A 52 -11.37 -8.26 3.18
N SER A 53 -11.68 -7.27 2.33
CA SER A 53 -10.97 -7.05 1.07
C SER A 53 -9.49 -6.69 1.24
N GLY A 54 -9.08 -6.28 2.45
CA GLY A 54 -7.70 -5.94 2.77
C GLY A 54 -6.73 -7.10 2.57
N TYR A 55 -7.14 -8.35 2.82
CA TYR A 55 -6.28 -9.52 2.61
C TYR A 55 -5.96 -9.78 1.13
N MET A 56 -6.95 -9.59 0.25
CA MET A 56 -6.76 -9.68 -1.19
C MET A 56 -5.79 -8.60 -1.67
N ILE A 57 -6.00 -7.36 -1.24
CA ILE A 57 -5.16 -6.21 -1.63
C ILE A 57 -3.74 -6.38 -1.09
N GLU A 58 -3.58 -6.75 0.19
CA GLU A 58 -2.29 -6.99 0.85
C GLU A 58 -1.48 -8.06 0.11
N SER A 59 -2.07 -9.23 -0.13
CA SER A 59 -1.40 -10.33 -0.84
C SER A 59 -0.94 -9.92 -2.24
N THR A 60 -1.78 -9.13 -2.93
CA THR A 60 -1.50 -8.65 -4.29
C THR A 60 -0.38 -7.60 -4.30
N LEU A 61 -0.40 -6.65 -3.35
CA LEU A 61 0.68 -5.67 -3.18
C LEU A 61 2.01 -6.36 -2.88
N VAL A 62 2.01 -7.32 -1.96
CA VAL A 62 3.21 -8.12 -1.62
C VAL A 62 3.77 -8.79 -2.87
N SER A 63 2.92 -9.46 -3.66
CA SER A 63 3.35 -10.10 -4.90
C SER A 63 3.98 -9.10 -5.87
N GLY A 64 3.37 -7.92 -6.04
CA GLY A 64 3.88 -6.87 -6.93
C GLY A 64 5.24 -6.34 -6.47
N ILE A 65 5.37 -6.02 -5.19
CA ILE A 65 6.60 -5.52 -4.56
C ILE A 65 7.73 -6.54 -4.67
N CYS A 66 7.48 -7.78 -4.27
CA CYS A 66 8.49 -8.84 -4.28
C CYS A 66 8.91 -9.22 -5.71
N SER A 67 8.02 -9.11 -6.69
CA SER A 67 8.37 -9.35 -8.11
C SER A 67 9.42 -8.37 -8.64
N MET A 68 9.55 -7.19 -8.02
CA MET A 68 10.54 -6.17 -8.37
C MET A 68 11.81 -6.23 -7.51
N GLY A 69 11.94 -7.22 -6.63
CA GLY A 69 13.11 -7.42 -5.77
C GLY A 69 13.13 -6.56 -4.50
N ALA A 70 12.02 -5.94 -4.12
CA ALA A 70 11.87 -5.20 -2.87
C ALA A 70 11.25 -6.07 -1.75
N ASP A 71 11.42 -5.63 -0.50
CA ASP A 71 10.87 -6.32 0.67
C ASP A 71 9.57 -5.70 1.14
N ALA A 72 8.55 -6.54 1.34
CA ALA A 72 7.28 -6.15 1.96
C ALA A 72 7.27 -6.58 3.43
N ILE A 73 7.12 -5.62 4.35
CA ILE A 73 7.04 -5.83 5.79
C ILE A 73 5.56 -5.76 6.20
N LEU A 74 4.95 -6.92 6.47
CA LEU A 74 3.55 -7.00 6.88
C LEU A 74 3.40 -6.71 8.38
N VAL A 75 2.60 -5.70 8.72
CA VAL A 75 2.30 -5.35 10.13
C VAL A 75 0.86 -5.70 10.54
N GLY A 76 0.06 -6.19 9.60
CA GLY A 76 -1.31 -6.60 9.84
C GLY A 76 -2.25 -5.41 10.13
N PRO A 77 -3.37 -5.65 10.85
CA PRO A 77 -4.31 -4.60 11.21
C PRO A 77 -3.71 -3.61 12.21
N VAL A 78 -3.41 -2.39 11.74
CA VAL A 78 -2.82 -1.31 12.53
C VAL A 78 -3.42 0.03 12.09
N PRO A 79 -3.72 0.98 13.00
CA PRO A 79 -4.17 2.31 12.61
C PRO A 79 -3.17 3.01 11.67
N THR A 80 -3.67 3.81 10.73
CA THR A 80 -2.86 4.65 9.82
C THR A 80 -1.67 5.35 10.51
N PRO A 81 -1.82 6.05 11.65
CA PRO A 81 -0.67 6.68 12.31
C PRO A 81 0.36 5.67 12.85
N GLY A 82 -0.07 4.46 13.21
CA GLY A 82 0.85 3.38 13.59
C GLY A 82 1.70 2.90 12.42
N ILE A 83 1.14 2.86 11.21
CA ILE A 83 1.90 2.53 10.00
C ILE A 83 2.92 3.62 9.68
N ALA A 84 2.54 4.90 9.81
CA ALA A 84 3.48 6.02 9.68
C ALA A 84 4.64 5.92 10.68
N PHE A 85 4.31 5.69 11.96
CA PHE A 85 5.30 5.50 13.01
C PHE A 85 6.26 4.33 12.72
N LEU A 86 5.73 3.17 12.32
CA LEU A 86 6.52 1.99 12.00
C LEU A 86 7.38 2.19 10.75
N THR A 87 6.92 2.95 9.76
CA THR A 87 7.70 3.25 8.55
C THR A 87 9.00 3.95 8.92
N THR A 88 8.94 4.96 9.79
CA THR A 88 10.13 5.66 10.27
C THR A 88 10.98 4.80 11.19
N ASN A 89 10.39 4.10 12.16
CA ASN A 89 11.13 3.35 13.20
C ASN A 89 11.75 2.03 12.70
N LEU A 90 11.28 1.48 11.57
CA LEU A 90 11.84 0.29 10.95
C LEU A 90 12.86 0.62 9.84
N ASP A 91 13.21 1.91 9.68
CA ASP A 91 14.03 2.42 8.58
C ASP A 91 13.53 1.93 7.21
N ALA A 92 12.21 1.97 7.02
CA ALA A 92 11.58 1.60 5.75
C ALA A 92 11.57 2.80 4.79
N ASP A 93 11.68 2.52 3.49
CA ASP A 93 11.67 3.56 2.45
C ASP A 93 10.27 4.14 2.22
N ALA A 94 9.22 3.34 2.49
CA ALA A 94 7.82 3.78 2.39
C ALA A 94 6.89 2.93 3.26
N GLY A 95 5.72 3.50 3.57
CA GLY A 95 4.58 2.80 4.15
C GLY A 95 3.42 2.73 3.17
N ILE A 96 2.65 1.65 3.19
CA ILE A 96 1.39 1.51 2.47
C ILE A 96 0.29 1.20 3.48
N VAL A 97 -0.79 1.97 3.39
CA VAL A 97 -2.01 1.77 4.18
C VAL A 97 -3.12 1.29 3.28
N ILE A 98 -3.69 0.14 3.61
CA ILE A 98 -4.85 -0.44 2.95
C ILE A 98 -6.09 -0.06 3.76
N SER A 99 -6.80 1.00 3.33
CA SER A 99 -8.02 1.46 3.98
C SER A 99 -8.77 2.47 3.12
N ALA A 100 -10.10 2.45 3.20
CA ALA A 100 -10.97 3.55 2.75
C ALA A 100 -11.45 4.45 3.90
N SER A 101 -10.83 4.37 5.08
CA SER A 101 -11.16 5.17 6.27
C SER A 101 -12.64 5.04 6.64
N HIS A 102 -13.42 6.11 6.54
CA HIS A 102 -14.83 6.19 6.94
C HIS A 102 -15.83 5.70 5.87
N ASN A 103 -15.36 5.33 4.68
CA ASN A 103 -16.22 4.83 3.60
C ASN A 103 -16.92 3.51 3.97
N PRO A 104 -18.04 3.14 3.30
CA PRO A 104 -18.71 1.85 3.46
C PRO A 104 -17.78 0.65 3.30
N TYR A 105 -18.08 -0.49 3.94
CA TYR A 105 -17.17 -1.65 4.03
C TYR A 105 -16.77 -2.26 2.68
N GLN A 106 -17.58 -2.06 1.63
CA GLN A 106 -17.30 -2.52 0.27
C GLN A 106 -16.15 -1.75 -0.38
N ASP A 107 -15.94 -0.50 0.03
CA ASP A 107 -14.83 0.30 -0.45
C ASP A 107 -13.53 -0.14 0.19
N ASN A 108 -12.43 0.02 -0.54
CA ASN A 108 -11.10 -0.02 0.02
C ASN A 108 -10.21 1.00 -0.70
N GLY A 109 -8.98 1.12 -0.26
CA GLY A 109 -8.04 2.06 -0.86
C GLY A 109 -6.60 1.77 -0.49
N ILE A 110 -5.70 2.44 -1.20
CA ILE A 110 -4.26 2.34 -1.03
C ILE A 110 -3.74 3.76 -0.84
N LYS A 111 -3.07 4.01 0.29
CA LYS A 111 -2.37 5.25 0.60
C LYS A 111 -0.89 4.96 0.77
N THR A 112 -0.03 5.80 0.22
CA THR A 112 1.41 5.75 0.43
C THR A 112 1.82 6.78 1.48
N ILE A 113 2.70 6.40 2.41
CA ILE A 113 3.30 7.26 3.42
C ILE A 113 4.79 7.34 3.12
N CYS A 114 5.33 8.56 3.06
CA CYS A 114 6.78 8.74 2.92
C CYS A 114 7.49 8.53 4.26
N GLN A 115 8.78 8.19 4.24
CA GLN A 115 9.60 7.99 5.44
C GLN A 115 9.54 9.16 6.45
N TYR A 116 9.26 10.38 5.99
CA TYR A 116 9.13 11.59 6.81
C TYR A 116 7.69 11.86 7.33
N GLY A 117 6.77 10.90 7.19
CA GLY A 117 5.45 10.95 7.83
C GLY A 117 4.37 11.80 7.14
N ASN A 118 4.62 12.29 5.92
CA ASN A 118 3.65 13.00 5.08
C ASN A 118 3.31 12.22 3.80
#